data_AF-A0A2H9SIX2-F1
#
_entry.id   AF-A0A2H9SIX2-F1
#
_cell.length_a   1.000
_cell.length_b   1.000
_cell.length_c   1.000
_cell.angle_alpha   90.00
_cell.angle_beta   90.00
_cell.angle_gamma   90.00
#
_symmetry.space_group_name_H-M   'P 1'
#
loop_
_entity.id
_entity.type
_entity.pdbx_description
1 polymer ?
#
loop_
_entity_poly.entity_id
_entity_poly.type
_entity_poly.pdbx_seq_one_letter_code
_entity_poly.pdbx_strand_id
1 'polypeptide(L)'
;MQINQGHSDEEIALDLMDEDSLLQQVAGVFVLWWHWAYFEISVVSPNFPTYSPPKTVQPDLIPGSQGDYEFVYDICDHGYKLATSKGSDMYSTGMSMCKLFYTIEKMIFILIKRLQDEGIDTATEVQVMFDGHLLAQRKAFESIINLNYNVVVTNFDPGTWGERYLEVVKRLADRGYGYPAEAPREIYKLHKKGTVPTNR
;
A
#
# COMPACT_ATOMS: atom_id res chain seq x y z
N MET A 1 -34.89 36.15 31.66
CA MET A 1 -34.14 36.18 30.38
C MET A 1 -32.73 35.72 30.72
N GLN A 2 -32.45 34.42 30.59
CA GLN A 2 -31.11 33.87 30.84
C GLN A 2 -30.27 34.12 29.59
N ILE A 3 -29.16 34.83 29.76
CA ILE A 3 -28.20 35.11 28.70
C ILE A 3 -27.40 33.83 28.50
N ASN A 4 -27.54 33.22 27.32
CA ASN A 4 -26.68 32.12 26.87
C ASN A 4 -25.23 32.61 26.91
N GLN A 5 -24.43 32.09 27.83
CA GLN A 5 -22.98 32.20 27.75
C GLN A 5 -22.53 31.25 26.64
N GLY A 6 -22.39 31.78 25.43
CA GLY A 6 -21.66 31.08 24.37
C GLY A 6 -20.20 31.03 24.78
N HIS A 7 -19.63 29.83 24.88
CA HIS A 7 -18.19 29.65 25.05
C HIS A 7 -17.47 30.45 23.97
N SER A 8 -16.47 31.22 24.39
CA SER A 8 -15.63 31.96 23.45
C SER A 8 -14.81 30.97 22.60
N ASP A 9 -14.48 31.33 21.36
CA ASP A 9 -13.64 30.48 20.48
C ASP A 9 -12.29 30.12 21.15
N GLU A 10 -11.81 30.96 22.07
CA GLU A 10 -10.62 30.72 22.91
C GLU A 10 -10.85 29.64 23.99
N GLU A 11 -12.03 29.58 24.62
CA GLU A 11 -12.38 28.49 25.56
C GLU A 11 -12.55 27.15 24.83
N ILE A 12 -13.13 27.16 23.63
CA ILE A 12 -13.22 25.97 22.78
C ILE A 12 -11.83 25.50 22.36
N ALA A 13 -10.92 26.43 22.03
CA ALA A 13 -9.54 26.10 21.70
C ALA A 13 -8.78 25.53 22.90
N LEU A 14 -9.01 26.03 24.11
CA LEU A 14 -8.40 25.53 25.35
C LEU A 14 -8.92 24.16 25.77
N ASP A 15 -10.23 23.89 25.63
CA ASP A 15 -10.82 22.56 25.87
C ASP A 15 -10.32 21.52 24.84
N LEU A 16 -10.01 21.95 23.61
CA LEU A 16 -9.38 21.11 22.59
C LEU A 16 -7.89 20.85 22.83
N MET A 17 -7.25 21.58 23.75
CA MET A 17 -5.83 21.48 24.09
C MET A 17 -5.54 20.65 25.36
N ASP A 18 -6.52 19.86 25.84
CA ASP A 18 -6.24 18.80 26.80
C ASP A 18 -5.27 17.76 26.17
N GLU A 19 -4.30 17.24 26.94
CA GLU A 19 -3.30 16.30 26.41
C GLU A 19 -3.98 15.04 25.83
N ASP A 20 -5.08 14.61 26.43
CA ASP A 20 -5.93 13.52 25.95
C ASP A 20 -6.63 13.87 24.62
N SER A 21 -6.99 15.15 24.41
CA SER A 21 -7.56 15.65 23.15
C SER A 21 -6.51 15.65 22.04
N LEU A 22 -5.27 16.06 22.32
CA LEU A 22 -4.20 16.05 21.32
C LEU A 22 -3.86 14.62 20.86
N LEU A 23 -3.75 13.67 21.79
CA LEU A 23 -3.51 12.25 21.47
C LEU A 23 -4.65 11.66 20.62
N GLN A 24 -5.90 12.00 20.95
CA GLN A 24 -7.06 11.59 20.15
C GLN A 24 -7.06 12.21 18.75
N GLN A 25 -6.66 13.47 18.61
CA GLN A 25 -6.54 14.11 17.30
C GLN A 25 -5.45 13.46 16.44
N VAL A 26 -4.29 13.14 17.01
CA VAL A 26 -3.22 12.41 16.30
C VAL A 26 -3.71 11.04 15.83
N ALA A 27 -4.41 10.30 16.69
CA ALA A 27 -5.01 9.02 16.33
C ALA A 27 -6.07 9.18 15.22
N GLY A 28 -6.88 10.24 15.28
CA GLY A 28 -7.89 10.57 14.27
C GLY A 28 -7.26 10.85 12.90
N VAL A 29 -6.18 11.63 12.84
CA VAL A 29 -5.43 11.88 11.61
C VAL A 29 -4.83 10.59 11.05
N PHE A 30 -4.30 9.72 11.91
CA PHE A 30 -3.77 8.42 11.47
C PHE A 30 -4.87 7.52 10.87
N VAL A 31 -6.07 7.50 11.48
CA VAL A 31 -7.23 6.78 10.94
C VAL A 31 -7.70 7.39 9.61
N LEU A 32 -7.70 8.71 9.50
CA LEU A 32 -8.04 9.38 8.23
C LEU A 32 -7.02 9.04 7.14
N TRP A 33 -5.72 9.05 7.48
CA TRP A 33 -4.66 8.61 6.57
C TRP A 33 -4.82 7.14 6.17
N TRP A 34 -5.32 6.27 7.05
CA TRP A 34 -5.68 4.90 6.70
C TRP A 34 -6.86 4.84 5.70
N HIS A 35 -7.89 5.65 5.91
CA HIS A 35 -9.02 5.71 4.97
C HIS A 35 -8.56 6.12 3.58
N TRP A 36 -7.62 7.06 3.50
CA TRP A 36 -7.08 7.61 2.26
C TRP A 36 -5.69 7.05 1.92
N ALA A 37 -5.37 5.86 2.42
CA ALA A 37 -4.01 5.32 2.36
C ALA A 37 -3.48 5.32 0.92
N TYR A 38 -2.25 5.82 0.79
CA TYR A 38 -1.46 5.75 -0.42
C TYR A 38 -0.22 4.89 -0.17
N PHE A 39 0.41 4.48 -1.26
CA PHE A 39 1.67 3.75 -1.23
C PHE A 39 2.51 4.11 -2.44
N GLU A 40 3.81 4.32 -2.22
CA GLU A 40 4.80 4.47 -3.27
C GLU A 40 5.96 3.50 -3.05
N ILE A 41 6.48 2.95 -4.15
CA ILE A 41 7.74 2.22 -4.20
C ILE A 41 8.62 2.85 -5.27
N SER A 42 9.81 3.29 -4.86
CA SER A 42 10.79 3.92 -5.74
C SER A 42 12.05 3.06 -5.76
N VAL A 43 12.59 2.80 -6.95
CA VAL A 43 13.89 2.18 -7.11
C VAL A 43 14.96 3.26 -6.99
N VAL A 44 15.88 3.07 -6.06
CA VAL A 44 17.06 3.93 -5.85
C VAL A 44 18.22 3.43 -6.70
N SER A 45 18.41 2.11 -6.75
CA SER A 45 19.43 1.44 -7.56
C SER A 45 18.90 0.07 -8.01
N PRO A 46 19.05 -0.34 -9.28
CA PRO A 46 19.69 0.39 -10.38
C PRO A 46 18.85 1.57 -10.90
N ASN A 47 19.47 2.46 -11.67
CA ASN A 47 18.79 3.64 -12.20
C ASN A 47 17.86 3.26 -13.36
N PHE A 48 16.57 3.60 -13.24
CA PHE A 48 15.59 3.44 -14.31
C PHE A 48 15.24 4.78 -14.96
N PRO A 49 14.96 4.80 -16.28
CA PRO A 49 14.52 6.01 -16.96
C PRO A 49 13.21 6.53 -16.34
N THR A 50 13.09 7.85 -16.26
CA THR A 50 11.86 8.49 -15.79
C THR A 50 10.86 8.66 -16.92
N TYR A 51 9.59 8.35 -16.67
CA TYR A 51 8.48 8.65 -17.57
C TYR A 51 7.89 10.02 -17.26
N SER A 52 7.82 10.89 -18.28
CA SER A 52 7.21 12.21 -18.19
C SER A 52 6.40 12.49 -19.47
N PRO A 53 5.06 12.55 -19.40
CA PRO A 53 4.23 12.38 -18.20
C PRO A 53 4.23 10.93 -17.66
N PRO A 54 3.86 10.70 -16.39
CA PRO A 54 3.74 9.35 -15.84
C PRO A 54 2.66 8.55 -16.58
N LYS A 55 2.88 7.25 -16.74
CA LYS A 55 1.91 6.34 -17.35
C LYS A 55 0.92 5.86 -16.28
N THR A 56 -0.37 5.94 -16.55
CA THR A 56 -1.39 5.31 -15.70
C THR A 56 -1.59 3.86 -16.13
N VAL A 57 -1.32 2.92 -15.23
CA VAL A 57 -1.61 1.48 -15.40
C VAL A 57 -2.97 1.21 -14.78
N GLN A 58 -3.95 0.88 -15.63
CA GLN A 58 -5.31 0.55 -15.23
C GLN A 58 -5.41 -0.92 -14.77
N PRO A 59 -6.51 -1.31 -14.12
CA PRO A 59 -6.86 -2.72 -13.93
C PRO A 59 -6.98 -3.43 -15.28
N ASP A 60 -6.34 -4.59 -15.43
CA ASP A 60 -6.39 -5.36 -16.68
C ASP A 60 -7.60 -6.31 -16.69
N LEU A 61 -8.06 -6.70 -17.87
CA LEU A 61 -9.07 -7.77 -18.02
C LEU A 61 -8.48 -9.12 -17.62
N ILE A 62 -9.20 -9.88 -16.79
CA ILE A 62 -8.77 -11.23 -16.40
C ILE A 62 -9.01 -12.18 -17.58
N PRO A 63 -7.96 -12.82 -18.14
CA PRO A 63 -8.11 -13.72 -19.27
C PRO A 63 -9.06 -14.88 -18.96
N GLY A 64 -10.00 -15.14 -19.87
CA GLY A 64 -11.00 -16.21 -19.72
C GLY A 64 -12.17 -15.88 -18.80
N SER A 65 -12.24 -14.67 -18.24
CA SER A 65 -13.41 -14.17 -17.50
C SER A 65 -14.46 -13.55 -18.42
N GLN A 66 -15.71 -13.46 -17.96
CA GLN A 66 -16.80 -12.79 -18.69
C GLN A 66 -16.79 -11.28 -18.44
N GLY A 67 -15.66 -10.62 -18.75
CA GLY A 67 -15.50 -9.18 -18.59
C GLY A 67 -15.12 -8.72 -17.17
N ASP A 68 -14.54 -9.60 -16.36
CA ASP A 68 -14.00 -9.23 -15.05
C ASP A 68 -12.63 -8.57 -15.22
N TYR A 69 -12.39 -7.54 -14.43
CA TYR A 69 -11.10 -6.86 -14.32
C TYR A 69 -10.36 -7.29 -13.07
N GLU A 70 -9.08 -6.99 -12.99
CA GLU A 70 -8.30 -7.15 -11.76
C GLU A 70 -8.88 -6.29 -10.62
N PHE A 71 -8.82 -6.81 -9.39
CA PHE A 71 -9.30 -6.08 -8.21
C PHE A 71 -8.19 -5.18 -7.62
N VAL A 72 -7.82 -4.15 -8.37
CA VAL A 72 -6.74 -3.19 -8.04
C VAL A 72 -7.18 -1.74 -8.24
N TYR A 73 -6.45 -0.80 -7.64
CA TYR A 73 -6.51 0.62 -7.99
C TYR A 73 -5.58 0.91 -9.18
N ASP A 74 -5.75 2.08 -9.78
CA ASP A 74 -4.83 2.60 -10.79
C ASP A 74 -3.44 2.83 -10.20
N ILE A 75 -2.41 2.51 -10.98
CA ILE A 75 -1.01 2.71 -10.61
C ILE A 75 -0.42 3.80 -11.50
N CYS A 76 0.13 4.85 -10.89
CA CYS A 76 0.91 5.87 -11.58
C CYS A 76 2.37 5.41 -11.68
N ASP A 77 2.83 5.20 -12.91
CA ASP A 77 4.16 4.70 -13.23
C ASP A 77 5.03 5.83 -13.79
N HIS A 78 6.03 6.22 -13.00
CA HIS A 78 7.05 7.20 -13.34
C HIS A 78 8.33 6.55 -13.89
N GLY A 79 8.33 5.24 -14.15
CA GLY A 79 9.53 4.47 -14.52
C GLY A 79 10.28 4.02 -13.28
N TYR A 80 11.07 4.89 -12.64
CA TYR A 80 11.76 4.54 -11.39
C TYR A 80 10.84 4.43 -10.17
N LYS A 81 9.62 4.94 -10.25
CA LYS A 81 8.66 5.01 -9.13
C LYS A 81 7.27 4.55 -9.55
N LEU A 82 6.64 3.71 -8.72
CA LEU A 82 5.24 3.33 -8.83
C LEU A 82 4.47 3.92 -7.63
N ALA A 83 3.33 4.54 -7.89
CA ALA A 83 2.49 5.15 -6.86
C ALA A 83 1.02 4.75 -7.03
N THR A 84 0.30 4.58 -5.93
CA THR A 84 -1.15 4.34 -5.95
C THR A 84 -1.79 4.87 -4.67
N SER A 85 -3.12 5.00 -4.66
CA SER A 85 -3.87 5.31 -3.46
C SER A 85 -5.28 4.75 -3.49
N LYS A 86 -5.93 4.76 -2.33
CA LYS A 86 -7.38 4.51 -2.20
C LYS A 86 -8.25 5.65 -2.76
N GLY A 87 -7.66 6.59 -3.50
CA GLY A 87 -8.28 7.85 -3.89
C GLY A 87 -9.65 7.72 -4.57
N SER A 88 -9.87 6.70 -5.40
CA SER A 88 -11.17 6.50 -6.06
C SER A 88 -12.31 6.18 -5.08
N ASP A 89 -11.98 5.53 -3.96
CA ASP A 89 -12.93 4.95 -3.02
C ASP A 89 -12.67 5.47 -1.59
N MET A 90 -12.01 6.63 -1.46
CA MET A 90 -11.42 7.13 -0.20
C MET A 90 -12.46 7.45 0.88
N TYR A 91 -13.69 7.78 0.47
CA TYR A 91 -14.81 8.10 1.36
C TYR A 91 -15.72 6.90 1.67
N SER A 92 -15.52 5.75 1.03
CA SER A 92 -16.39 4.58 1.15
C SER A 92 -15.69 3.31 1.64
N THR A 93 -14.38 3.18 1.38
CA THR A 93 -13.61 1.97 1.73
C THR A 93 -13.31 1.87 3.23
N GLY A 94 -13.30 2.99 3.95
CA GLY A 94 -12.97 3.06 5.37
C GLY A 94 -11.63 2.40 5.66
N MET A 95 -11.56 1.52 6.66
CA MET A 95 -10.34 0.81 7.07
C MET A 95 -9.97 -0.39 6.18
N SER A 96 -10.78 -0.77 5.19
CA SER A 96 -10.44 -1.90 4.32
C SER A 96 -9.17 -1.61 3.52
N MET A 97 -8.24 -2.58 3.52
CA MET A 97 -6.97 -2.50 2.78
C MET A 97 -6.88 -3.52 1.65
N CYS A 98 -7.89 -4.39 1.48
CA CYS A 98 -7.82 -5.54 0.57
C CYS A 98 -7.42 -5.14 -0.87
N LYS A 99 -8.15 -4.19 -1.46
CA LYS A 99 -7.88 -3.69 -2.82
C LYS A 99 -6.51 -3.00 -2.92
N LEU A 100 -6.11 -2.24 -1.89
CA LEU A 100 -4.79 -1.60 -1.85
C LEU A 100 -3.67 -2.65 -1.75
N PHE A 101 -3.83 -3.67 -0.92
CA PHE A 101 -2.86 -4.76 -0.79
C PHE A 101 -2.69 -5.55 -2.09
N TYR A 102 -3.77 -5.79 -2.84
CA TYR A 102 -3.68 -6.39 -4.17
C TYR A 102 -3.02 -5.48 -5.19
N THR A 103 -3.25 -4.17 -5.08
CA THR A 103 -2.56 -3.19 -5.92
C THR A 103 -1.06 -3.19 -5.63
N ILE A 104 -0.65 -3.30 -4.36
CA ILE A 104 0.76 -3.44 -3.95
C ILE A 104 1.38 -4.72 -4.54
N GLU A 105 0.67 -5.85 -4.52
CA GLU A 105 1.17 -7.08 -5.16
C GLU A 105 1.32 -6.90 -6.68
N LYS A 106 0.39 -6.21 -7.36
CA LYS A 106 0.54 -5.84 -8.79
C LYS A 106 1.73 -4.89 -9.00
N MET A 107 1.96 -3.92 -8.12
CA MET A 107 3.12 -3.01 -8.20
C MET A 107 4.44 -3.79 -8.08
N ILE A 108 4.52 -4.76 -7.18
CA ILE A 108 5.70 -5.63 -7.01
C ILE A 108 5.87 -6.54 -8.23
N PHE A 109 4.79 -7.07 -8.79
CA PHE A 109 4.84 -7.81 -10.05
C PHE A 109 5.42 -6.95 -11.19
N ILE A 110 4.95 -5.70 -11.33
CA ILE A 110 5.48 -4.74 -12.33
C ILE A 110 6.96 -4.46 -12.10
N LEU A 111 7.37 -4.26 -10.84
CA LEU A 111 8.78 -4.07 -10.49
C LEU A 111 9.64 -5.26 -10.96
N ILE A 112 9.25 -6.49 -10.60
CA ILE A 112 10.00 -7.69 -10.99
C ILE A 112 10.05 -7.87 -12.50
N LYS A 113 8.94 -7.61 -13.21
CA LYS A 113 8.93 -7.63 -14.66
C LYS A 113 9.91 -6.64 -15.26
N ARG A 114 9.99 -5.42 -14.71
CA ARG A 114 10.96 -4.42 -15.14
C ARG A 114 12.41 -4.87 -14.89
N LEU A 115 12.70 -5.47 -13.73
CA LEU A 115 14.02 -6.03 -13.45
C LEU A 115 14.41 -7.11 -14.48
N GLN A 116 13.46 -7.98 -14.83
CA GLN A 116 13.65 -9.02 -15.85
C GLN A 116 13.94 -8.42 -17.23
N ASP A 117 13.14 -7.44 -17.66
CA ASP A 117 13.25 -6.81 -18.97
C ASP A 117 14.59 -6.06 -19.14
N GLU A 118 15.13 -5.54 -18.05
CA GLU A 118 16.41 -4.83 -17.99
C GLU A 118 17.60 -5.78 -17.76
N GLY A 119 17.36 -7.09 -17.70
CA GLY A 119 18.40 -8.11 -17.56
C GLY A 119 19.10 -8.11 -16.20
N ILE A 120 18.43 -7.61 -15.15
CA ILE A 120 18.96 -7.63 -13.79
C ILE A 120 18.85 -9.05 -13.23
N ASP A 121 19.99 -9.63 -12.85
CA ASP A 121 20.03 -10.95 -12.24
C ASP A 121 19.46 -10.95 -10.81
N THR A 122 18.95 -12.10 -10.37
CA THR A 122 18.32 -12.24 -9.04
C THR A 122 19.28 -11.99 -7.88
N ALA A 123 20.59 -12.20 -8.07
CA ALA A 123 21.60 -11.91 -7.05
C ALA A 123 21.97 -10.42 -6.95
N THR A 124 21.67 -9.62 -7.97
CA THR A 124 22.02 -8.18 -8.00
C THR A 124 21.19 -7.44 -6.96
N GLU A 125 21.86 -6.67 -6.10
CA GLU A 125 21.18 -5.85 -5.10
C GLU A 125 20.35 -4.74 -5.77
N VAL A 126 19.05 -4.75 -5.53
CA VAL A 126 18.11 -3.72 -5.94
C VAL A 126 17.64 -2.96 -4.71
N GLN A 127 18.03 -1.70 -4.60
CA GLN A 127 17.64 -0.84 -3.49
C GLN A 127 16.34 -0.13 -3.82
N VAL A 128 15.35 -0.25 -2.93
CA VAL A 128 14.08 0.44 -3.02
C VAL A 128 13.80 1.29 -1.79
N MET A 129 12.92 2.27 -1.95
CA MET A 129 12.36 3.10 -0.89
C MET A 129 10.84 3.03 -0.92
N PHE A 130 10.24 3.06 0.27
CA PHE A 130 8.80 3.15 0.45
C PHE A 130 8.37 4.55 0.85
N ASP A 131 7.16 4.92 0.46
CA ASP A 131 6.42 6.02 1.06
C ASP A 131 4.94 5.63 1.21
N GLY A 132 4.20 6.37 2.04
CA GLY A 132 2.77 6.16 2.27
C GLY A 132 2.43 5.54 3.61
N HIS A 133 1.21 5.05 3.72
CA HIS A 133 0.65 4.64 5.00
C HIS A 133 1.38 3.42 5.58
N LEU A 134 1.62 3.40 6.90
CA LEU A 134 2.38 2.35 7.59
C LEU A 134 1.90 0.92 7.27
N LEU A 135 0.59 0.71 7.21
CA LEU A 135 0.02 -0.61 6.89
C LEU A 135 0.31 -1.05 5.44
N ALA A 136 0.40 -0.10 4.51
CA ALA A 136 0.77 -0.40 3.13
C ALA A 136 2.26 -0.76 3.03
N GLN A 137 3.13 0.00 3.71
CA GLN A 137 4.57 -0.30 3.77
C GLN A 137 4.84 -1.67 4.40
N ARG A 138 4.14 -2.03 5.48
CA ARG A 138 4.18 -3.37 6.09
C ARG A 138 3.81 -4.47 5.11
N LYS A 139 2.75 -4.28 4.33
CA LYS A 139 2.33 -5.25 3.30
C LYS A 139 3.38 -5.37 2.19
N ALA A 140 3.91 -4.25 1.72
CA ALA A 140 4.94 -4.25 0.68
C ALA A 140 6.23 -4.91 1.16
N PHE A 141 6.66 -4.62 2.40
CA PHE A 141 7.82 -5.24 3.02
C PHE A 141 7.66 -6.76 3.09
N GLU A 142 6.50 -7.23 3.56
CA GLU A 142 6.17 -8.66 3.62
C GLU A 142 6.24 -9.33 2.24
N SER A 143 5.74 -8.68 1.19
CA SER A 143 5.86 -9.22 -0.16
C SER A 143 7.31 -9.22 -0.67
N ILE A 144 8.09 -8.18 -0.38
CA ILE A 144 9.48 -8.05 -0.83
C ILE A 144 10.39 -9.14 -0.24
N ILE A 145 10.28 -9.43 1.05
CA ILE A 145 11.11 -10.45 1.70
C ILE A 145 10.83 -11.88 1.21
N ASN A 146 9.75 -12.08 0.45
CA ASN A 146 9.37 -13.36 -0.16
C ASN A 146 9.67 -13.40 -1.67
N LEU A 147 10.47 -12.47 -2.20
CA LEU A 147 10.94 -12.48 -3.58
C LEU A 147 12.21 -13.33 -3.73
N ASN A 148 12.40 -13.90 -4.92
CA ASN A 148 13.69 -14.51 -5.30
C ASN A 148 14.77 -13.48 -5.68
N TYR A 149 14.38 -12.23 -5.93
CA TYR A 149 15.31 -11.14 -6.23
C TYR A 149 15.88 -10.55 -4.94
N ASN A 150 17.15 -10.18 -4.95
CA ASN A 150 17.82 -9.48 -3.86
C ASN A 150 17.37 -8.00 -3.78
N VAL A 151 16.11 -7.80 -3.37
CA VAL A 151 15.52 -6.47 -3.20
C VAL A 151 15.62 -6.03 -1.74
N VAL A 152 16.25 -4.88 -1.51
CA VAL A 152 16.50 -4.33 -0.17
C VAL A 152 15.73 -3.02 0.01
N VAL A 153 14.95 -2.92 1.08
CA VAL A 153 14.22 -1.70 1.43
C VAL A 153 15.11 -0.83 2.33
N THR A 154 15.37 0.40 1.92
CA THR A 154 16.40 1.25 2.55
C THR A 154 15.88 2.18 3.63
N ASN A 155 14.58 2.48 3.65
CA ASN A 155 13.99 3.49 4.54
C ASN A 155 12.80 2.99 5.38
N PHE A 156 12.66 1.67 5.55
CA PHE A 156 11.59 1.08 6.35
C PHE A 156 12.13 -0.02 7.26
N ASP A 157 11.87 0.11 8.56
CA ASP A 157 12.15 -0.92 9.56
C ASP A 157 10.81 -1.51 10.05
N PRO A 158 10.56 -2.82 9.90
CA PRO A 158 9.36 -3.46 10.41
C PRO A 158 9.27 -3.47 11.95
N GLY A 159 10.40 -3.33 12.66
CA GLY A 159 10.49 -3.30 14.13
C GLY A 159 9.72 -4.44 14.82
N THR A 160 9.14 -4.15 15.99
CA THR A 160 8.35 -5.12 16.78
C THR A 160 7.16 -5.71 16.02
N TRP A 161 6.64 -5.00 15.01
CA TRP A 161 5.60 -5.57 14.16
C TRP A 161 6.13 -6.74 13.32
N GLY A 162 7.36 -6.64 12.80
CA GLY A 162 8.01 -7.72 12.04
C GLY A 162 8.25 -8.98 12.86
N GLU A 163 8.72 -8.83 14.09
CA GLU A 163 8.91 -9.94 15.03
C GLU A 163 7.60 -10.68 15.28
N ARG A 164 6.55 -9.92 15.64
CA ARG A 164 5.20 -10.47 15.88
C ARG A 164 4.60 -11.08 14.62
N TYR A 165 4.88 -10.52 13.45
CA TYR A 165 4.41 -11.05 12.18
C TYR A 165 4.95 -12.47 11.96
N LEU A 166 6.25 -12.71 12.16
CA LEU A 166 6.85 -14.04 12.00
C LEU A 166 6.30 -15.06 13.01
N GLU A 167 6.09 -14.64 14.26
CA GLU A 167 5.44 -15.48 15.28
C GLU A 167 4.02 -15.89 14.87
N VAL A 168 3.24 -14.95 14.32
CA VAL A 168 1.87 -15.20 13.86
C VAL A 168 1.87 -16.11 12.63
N VAL A 169 2.77 -15.90 11.67
CA VAL A 169 2.91 -16.78 10.50
C VAL A 169 3.17 -18.23 10.93
N LYS A 170 4.12 -18.44 11.83
CA LYS A 170 4.42 -19.77 12.37
C LYS A 170 3.20 -20.38 13.05
N ARG A 171 2.52 -19.61 13.92
CA ARG A 171 1.32 -20.07 14.62
C ARG A 171 0.18 -20.44 13.66
N LEU A 172 0.02 -19.72 12.55
CA LEU A 172 -0.99 -20.03 11.53
C LEU A 172 -0.63 -21.30 10.76
N ALA A 173 0.64 -21.48 10.42
CA ALA A 173 1.12 -22.71 9.80
C ALA A 173 0.92 -23.93 10.70
N ASP A 174 1.24 -23.83 12.00
CA ASP A 174 1.03 -24.89 13.00
C ASP A 174 -0.44 -25.29 13.15
N ARG A 175 -1.36 -24.37 12.84
CA ARG A 175 -2.82 -24.60 12.83
C ARG A 175 -3.36 -25.12 11.49
N GLY A 176 -2.49 -25.36 10.51
CA GLY A 176 -2.87 -25.88 9.20
C GLY A 176 -3.34 -24.82 8.19
N TYR A 177 -3.16 -23.52 8.44
CA TYR A 177 -3.50 -22.46 7.48
C TYR A 177 -2.42 -22.25 6.39
N GLY A 178 -1.25 -22.89 6.54
CA GLY A 178 -0.14 -22.79 5.60
C GLY A 178 0.76 -21.56 5.84
N TYR A 179 1.74 -21.38 4.94
CA TYR A 179 2.67 -20.25 4.91
C TYR A 179 2.26 -19.24 3.83
N PRO A 180 2.67 -17.96 3.97
CA PRO A 180 2.59 -17.00 2.87
C PRO A 180 3.25 -17.56 1.61
N ALA A 181 2.58 -17.40 0.46
CA ALA A 181 3.12 -17.83 -0.82
C ALA A 181 4.33 -16.97 -1.23
N GLU A 182 5.16 -17.49 -2.13
CA GLU A 182 6.24 -16.75 -2.77
C GLU A 182 5.70 -15.54 -3.57
N ALA A 183 6.50 -14.48 -3.69
CA ALA A 183 6.18 -13.29 -4.47
C ALA A 183 6.94 -13.28 -5.83
N PRO A 184 6.45 -12.55 -6.85
CA PRO A 184 5.25 -11.72 -6.90
C PRO A 184 3.96 -12.56 -6.94
N ARG A 185 2.93 -12.13 -6.20
CA ARG A 185 1.66 -12.86 -6.09
C ARG A 185 0.61 -12.28 -7.04
N GLU A 186 -0.05 -13.14 -7.82
CA GLU A 186 -1.08 -12.72 -8.78
C GLU A 186 -2.51 -12.80 -8.22
N ILE A 187 -2.67 -12.68 -6.90
CA ILE A 187 -3.97 -12.81 -6.20
C ILE A 187 -5.02 -11.79 -6.67
N TYR A 188 -4.59 -10.68 -7.26
CA TYR A 188 -5.45 -9.68 -7.86
C TYR A 188 -6.24 -10.17 -9.08
N LYS A 189 -5.86 -11.32 -9.66
CA LYS A 189 -6.56 -11.99 -10.78
C LYS A 189 -7.64 -12.99 -10.34
N LEU A 190 -7.76 -13.27 -9.04
CA LEU A 190 -8.66 -14.31 -8.52
C LEU A 190 -10.06 -13.81 -8.13
N HIS A 191 -10.30 -12.49 -8.13
CA HIS A 191 -11.55 -11.91 -7.67
C HIS A 191 -12.58 -11.77 -8.79
N LYS A 192 -13.78 -12.31 -8.54
CA LYS A 192 -14.93 -12.32 -9.48
C LYS A 192 -15.73 -11.01 -9.50
N LYS A 193 -15.19 -9.93 -8.94
CA LYS A 193 -15.77 -8.59 -8.94
C LYS A 193 -14.65 -7.59 -9.19
N GLY A 194 -14.25 -7.49 -10.45
CA GLY A 194 -13.19 -6.59 -10.89
C GLY A 194 -13.49 -5.12 -10.69
N THR A 195 -12.45 -4.29 -10.77
CA THR A 195 -12.61 -2.83 -10.78
C THR A 195 -12.83 -2.37 -12.22
N VAL A 196 -13.91 -1.63 -12.48
CA VAL A 196 -14.11 -0.99 -13.79
C VAL A 196 -13.05 0.10 -13.96
N PRO A 197 -12.31 0.15 -15.09
CA PRO A 197 -11.31 1.18 -15.35
C PRO A 197 -11.91 2.58 -15.25
N THR A 198 -11.18 3.53 -14.66
CA THR A 198 -11.63 4.93 -14.67
C THR A 198 -11.29 5.54 -16.03
N ASN A 199 -12.28 5.63 -16.92
CA ASN A 199 -12.13 6.38 -18.17
C ASN A 199 -11.88 7.86 -17.83
N ARG A 200 -10.69 8.36 -18.18
CA ARG A 200 -10.41 9.80 -18.26
C ARG A 200 -10.38 10.21 -19.71
#